data_AF-A0A940IYY9-F1
#
_entry.id   AF-A0A940IYY9-F1
#
_cell.length_a   1.000
_cell.length_b   1.000
_cell.length_c   1.000
_cell.angle_alpha   90.00
_cell.angle_beta   90.00
_cell.angle_gamma   90.00
#
_symmetry.space_group_name_H-M   'P 1'
#
loop_
_entity.id
_entity.type
_entity.pdbx_description
1 polymer ?
#
loop_
_entity_poly.entity_id
_entity_poly.type
_entity_poly.pdbx_seq_one_letter_code
_entity_poly.pdbx_strand_id
1 'polypeptide(L)'
;MAKVFVIILSILFFSTAYSQEGKVVIIEIDSDVIKVDGNVVNNLLTSLVALQNCNSVHLLADRNMNHGKLAEILQIIKKSGCENISIQSV
;
A
#
# COMPACT_ATOMS: atom_id res chain seq x y z
N MET A 1 -24.35 37.38 -17.16
CA MET A 1 -23.20 37.21 -16.25
C MET A 1 -23.37 36.03 -15.29
N ALA A 2 -24.52 35.86 -14.62
CA ALA A 2 -24.76 34.75 -13.69
C ALA A 2 -24.57 33.32 -14.27
N LYS A 3 -24.94 33.08 -15.54
CA LYS A 3 -24.80 31.76 -16.18
C LYS A 3 -23.34 31.27 -16.32
N VAL A 4 -22.39 32.19 -16.52
CA VAL A 4 -20.97 31.86 -16.67
C VAL A 4 -20.37 31.44 -15.33
N PHE A 5 -20.82 32.07 -14.24
CA PHE A 5 -20.35 31.79 -12.89
C PHE A 5 -20.72 30.37 -12.41
N VAL A 6 -21.93 29.91 -12.74
CA VAL A 6 -22.42 28.57 -12.38
C VAL A 6 -21.61 27.47 -13.08
N ILE A 7 -21.26 27.68 -14.35
CA ILE A 7 -20.48 26.71 -15.14
C ILE A 7 -19.07 26.54 -14.57
N ILE A 8 -18.43 27.66 -14.19
CA ILE A 8 -17.09 27.65 -13.58
C ILE A 8 -17.13 26.95 -12.21
N LEU A 9 -18.17 27.20 -11.41
CA LEU A 9 -18.33 26.56 -10.10
C LEU A 9 -18.49 25.03 -10.23
N SER A 10 -19.24 24.56 -11.23
CA SER A 10 -19.40 23.12 -11.49
C SER A 10 -18.11 22.45 -11.94
N ILE A 11 -17.29 23.10 -12.77
CA ILE A 11 -16.00 22.54 -13.22
C ILE A 11 -15.02 22.41 -12.05
N LEU A 12 -14.99 23.40 -11.16
CA LEU A 12 -14.17 23.38 -9.94
C LEU A 12 -14.57 22.27 -8.97
N PHE A 13 -15.87 21.97 -8.86
CA PHE A 13 -16.36 20.86 -8.02
C PHE A 13 -15.95 19.47 -8.53
N PHE A 14 -15.84 19.28 -9.85
CA PHE A 14 -15.37 18.00 -10.42
C PHE A 14 -13.86 17.81 -10.25
N SER A 15 -13.06 18.88 -10.19
CA SER A 15 -11.61 18.77 -10.01
C SER A 15 -11.16 18.30 -8.62
N THR A 16 -12.02 18.39 -7.59
CA THR A 16 -11.69 17.91 -6.23
C THR A 16 -12.11 16.47 -5.99
N ALA A 17 -12.81 15.82 -6.92
CA ALA A 17 -13.35 14.47 -6.72
C ALA A 17 -12.35 13.34 -6.97
N TYR A 18 -11.13 13.64 -7.44
CA TYR A 18 -10.19 12.58 -7.80
C TYR A 18 -8.73 13.01 -7.60
N SER A 19 -8.20 12.75 -6.41
CA SER A 19 -6.85 12.19 -6.26
C SER A 19 -6.67 11.70 -4.82
N GLN A 20 -7.25 10.55 -4.49
CA GLN A 20 -6.64 9.72 -3.45
C GLN A 20 -5.48 9.01 -4.14
N GLU A 21 -4.30 9.63 -4.13
CA GLU A 21 -3.06 8.90 -4.39
C GLU A 21 -3.02 7.75 -3.37
N GLY A 22 -3.35 6.54 -3.81
CA GLY A 22 -3.27 5.36 -2.98
C GLY A 22 -1.83 5.22 -2.51
N LYS A 23 -1.58 5.49 -1.23
CA LYS A 23 -0.25 5.37 -0.64
C LYS A 23 0.22 3.93 -0.85
N VAL A 24 1.32 3.77 -1.56
CA VAL A 24 1.98 2.46 -1.71
C VAL A 24 2.75 2.20 -0.43
N VAL A 25 2.45 1.08 0.23
CA VAL A 25 3.16 0.60 1.42
C VAL A 25 4.34 -0.25 0.97
N ILE A 26 5.54 0.07 1.41
CA ILE A 26 6.74 -0.71 1.07
C ILE A 26 6.99 -1.70 2.20
N ILE A 27 7.08 -2.98 1.85
CA ILE A 27 7.44 -4.03 2.80
C ILE A 27 8.79 -4.61 2.37
N GLU A 28 9.80 -4.51 3.23
CA GLU A 28 11.10 -5.14 3.01
C GLU A 28 11.18 -6.38 3.89
N ILE A 29 11.48 -7.53 3.28
CA ILE A 29 11.75 -8.76 4.00
C ILE A 29 13.21 -9.15 3.78
N ASP A 30 13.95 -9.13 4.87
CA ASP A 30 15.29 -9.67 5.00
C ASP A 30 15.23 -11.01 5.77
N SER A 31 16.36 -11.71 5.87
CA SER A 31 16.51 -13.01 6.51
C SER A 31 15.92 -13.03 7.93
N ASP A 32 16.14 -11.97 8.71
CA ASP A 32 15.73 -11.89 10.13
C ASP A 32 14.82 -10.70 10.47
N VAL A 33 14.62 -9.78 9.52
CA VAL A 33 13.95 -8.49 9.80
C VAL A 33 12.87 -8.24 8.76
N ILE A 34 11.72 -7.78 9.24
CA ILE A 34 10.63 -7.28 8.40
C ILE A 34 10.52 -5.78 8.65
N LYS A 35 10.49 -4.99 7.59
CA LYS A 35 10.26 -3.55 7.67
C LYS A 35 9.02 -3.14 6.90
N VAL A 36 8.31 -2.15 7.41
CA VAL A 36 7.17 -1.50 6.75
C VAL A 36 7.48 -0.01 6.66
N ASP A 37 7.52 0.53 5.44
CA ASP A 37 7.95 1.91 5.14
C ASP A 37 9.30 2.25 5.82
N GLY A 38 10.25 1.31 5.78
CA GLY A 38 11.59 1.43 6.38
C GLY A 38 11.67 1.20 7.91
N ASN A 39 10.54 1.04 8.60
CA ASN A 39 10.51 0.82 10.05
C ASN A 39 10.45 -0.67 10.37
N VAL A 40 11.32 -1.15 11.27
CA VAL A 40 11.30 -2.54 11.73
C VAL A 40 10.01 -2.84 12.48
N VAL A 41 9.33 -3.93 12.12
CA VAL A 41 8.08 -4.35 12.75
C VAL A 41 8.22 -5.76 13.32
N ASN A 42 7.64 -5.97 14.51
CA ASN A 42 7.62 -7.28 15.15
C ASN A 42 6.42 -8.13 14.69
N ASN A 43 5.34 -7.49 14.23
CA ASN A 43 4.13 -8.18 13.76
C ASN A 43 3.59 -7.47 12.52
N LEU A 44 3.83 -8.07 11.36
CA LEU A 44 3.43 -7.52 10.06
C LEU A 44 1.91 -7.33 9.95
N LEU A 45 1.11 -8.29 10.43
CA LEU A 45 -0.34 -8.22 10.31
C LEU A 45 -0.89 -7.00 11.06
N THR A 46 -0.46 -6.81 12.31
CA THR A 46 -0.90 -5.69 13.14
C THR A 46 -0.49 -4.35 12.51
N SER A 47 0.73 -4.26 11.99
CA SER A 47 1.22 -3.07 11.30
C SER A 47 0.39 -2.73 10.06
N LEU A 48 0.04 -3.72 9.24
CA LEU A 48 -0.74 -3.50 8.02
C LEU A 48 -2.20 -3.12 8.32
N VAL A 49 -2.83 -3.77 9.30
CA VAL A 49 -4.20 -3.44 9.73
C VAL A 49 -4.29 -2.02 10.30
N ALA A 50 -3.23 -1.55 10.98
CA ALA A 50 -3.18 -0.21 11.55
C ALA A 50 -3.10 0.92 10.48
N LEU A 51 -2.72 0.61 9.24
CA LEU A 51 -2.54 1.61 8.18
C LEU A 51 -3.86 2.18 7.63
N GLN A 52 -5.03 1.61 8.00
CA GLN A 52 -6.41 1.96 7.61
C GLN A 52 -6.71 1.94 6.09
N ASN A 53 -5.75 2.31 5.23
CA ASN A 53 -5.85 2.36 3.77
C ASN A 53 -4.64 1.62 3.16
N CYS A 54 -4.77 0.31 2.95
CA CYS A 54 -3.75 -0.51 2.30
C CYS A 54 -4.14 -0.81 0.84
N ASN A 55 -4.14 0.19 -0.03
CA ASN A 55 -4.61 -0.03 -1.40
C ASN A 55 -3.56 -0.76 -2.26
N SER A 56 -2.28 -0.49 -2.00
CA SER A 56 -1.16 -1.06 -2.75
C SER A 56 0.02 -1.36 -1.84
N VAL A 57 0.62 -2.52 -2.03
CA VAL A 57 1.80 -3.00 -1.33
C VAL A 57 2.87 -3.35 -2.36
N HIS A 58 4.07 -2.81 -2.15
CA HIS A 58 5.25 -3.24 -2.89
C HIS A 58 6.17 -4.02 -1.97
N LEU A 59 6.30 -5.31 -2.24
CA LEU A 59 7.09 -6.24 -1.46
C LEU A 59 8.48 -6.39 -2.07
N LEU A 60 9.50 -6.03 -1.30
CA LEU A 60 10.90 -6.27 -1.58
C LEU A 60 11.37 -7.49 -0.79
N ALA A 61 11.78 -8.54 -1.50
CA ALA A 61 12.18 -9.82 -0.92
C ALA A 61 13.62 -10.14 -1.30
N ASP A 62 14.45 -10.49 -0.31
CA ASP A 62 15.79 -11.04 -0.56
C ASP A 62 15.69 -12.27 -1.48
N ARG A 63 16.51 -12.30 -2.55
CA ARG A 63 16.65 -13.46 -3.46
C ARG A 63 16.90 -14.79 -2.77
N ASN A 64 17.55 -14.79 -1.62
CA ASN A 64 17.91 -15.99 -0.87
C ASN A 64 16.82 -16.41 0.13
N MET A 65 15.72 -15.67 0.21
CA MET A 65 14.64 -15.98 1.14
C MET A 65 13.98 -17.32 0.81
N ASN A 66 13.68 -18.08 1.87
CA ASN A 66 12.91 -19.30 1.76
C ASN A 66 11.51 -19.05 1.16
N HIS A 67 11.18 -19.75 0.07
CA HIS A 67 9.90 -19.61 -0.62
C HIS A 67 8.67 -19.89 0.27
N GLY A 68 8.78 -20.80 1.24
CA GLY A 68 7.71 -21.05 2.22
C GLY A 68 7.45 -19.84 3.11
N LYS A 69 8.52 -19.20 3.61
CA LYS A 69 8.43 -17.97 4.41
C LYS A 69 7.81 -16.83 3.59
N LEU A 70 8.20 -16.68 2.33
CA LEU A 70 7.60 -15.71 1.41
C LEU A 70 6.10 -15.97 1.20
N ALA A 71 5.69 -17.23 1.00
CA ALA A 71 4.29 -17.59 0.84
C ALA A 71 3.45 -17.28 2.10
N GLU A 72 3.99 -17.53 3.30
CA GLU A 72 3.34 -17.18 4.57
C GLU A 72 3.14 -15.66 4.67
N ILE A 73 4.14 -14.87 4.32
CA ILE A 73 4.04 -13.40 4.36
C ILE A 73 3.01 -12.88 3.35
N LEU A 74 2.95 -13.45 2.15
CA LEU A 74 1.92 -13.10 1.17
C LEU A 74 0.51 -13.42 1.68
N GLN A 75 0.33 -14.53 2.41
CA GLN A 75 -0.95 -14.82 3.06
C GLN A 75 -1.31 -13.79 4.13
N ILE A 76 -0.32 -13.30 4.89
CA ILE A 76 -0.54 -12.25 5.89
C ILE A 76 -0.98 -10.94 5.21
N ILE A 77 -0.28 -10.51 4.16
CA ILE A 77 -0.62 -9.30 3.40
C ILE A 77 -2.02 -9.39 2.79
N LYS A 78 -2.40 -10.57 2.28
CA LYS A 78 -3.76 -10.80 1.77
C LYS A 78 -4.81 -10.72 2.88
N LYS A 79 -4.51 -11.22 4.09
CA LYS A 79 -5.41 -11.17 5.25
C LYS A 79 -5.58 -9.76 5.82
N SER A 80 -4.61 -8.87 5.64
CA SER A 80 -4.73 -7.47 6.08
C SER A 80 -5.63 -6.62 5.18
N GLY A 81 -6.20 -7.18 4.12
CA GLY A 81 -7.13 -6.47 3.24
C GLY A 81 -6.44 -5.61 2.17
N CYS A 82 -5.16 -5.85 1.90
CA CYS A 82 -4.45 -5.12 0.86
C CYS A 82 -4.84 -5.65 -0.53
N GLU A 83 -5.20 -4.76 -1.47
CA GLU A 83 -5.78 -5.16 -2.77
C GLU A 83 -4.72 -5.45 -3.83
N ASN A 84 -3.75 -4.56 -4.00
CA ASN A 84 -2.73 -4.67 -5.04
C ASN A 84 -1.39 -5.04 -4.42
N ILE A 85 -0.82 -6.18 -4.82
CA ILE A 85 0.46 -6.67 -4.32
C ILE A 85 1.43 -6.79 -5.48
N SER A 86 2.49 -5.98 -5.46
CA SER A 86 3.65 -6.10 -6.32
C SER A 86 4.78 -6.79 -5.55
N ILE A 87 5.52 -7.67 -6.22
CA ILE A 87 6.63 -8.40 -5.61
C ILE A 87 7.86 -8.19 -6.48
N GLN A 88 8.94 -7.74 -5.86
CA GLN A 88 10.25 -7.60 -6.47
C GLN A 88 11.27 -8.33 -5.62
N SER A 89 12.03 -9.19 -6.29
CA SER A 89 13.18 -9.83 -5.67
C SER A 89 14.41 -8.95 -5.86
N VAL A 90 15.12 -8.68 -4.77
CA VAL A 90 16.30 -7.82 -4.72
C VAL A 90 17.53 -8.64 -4.32
#